data_AF-A0A7W6KAE0-F1
#
_entry.id   AF-A0A7W6KAE0-F1
#
_cell.length_a   1.000
_cell.length_b   1.000
_cell.length_c   1.000
_cell.angle_alpha   90.00
_cell.angle_beta   90.00
_cell.angle_gamma   90.00
#
_symmetry.space_group_name_H-M   'P 1'
#
loop_
_entity.id
_entity.type
_entity.pdbx_description
1 polymer ?
#
loop_
_entity_poly.entity_id
_entity_poly.type
_entity_poly.pdbx_seq_one_letter_code
_entity_poly.pdbx_strand_id
1 'polypeptide(L)'
;MKKTIEIPFINIAEEIKEKTGFILEHQVATVLEKHDWSVIHNRFYIDDVQSIQREMDLLVYKANEVDTVMVYTALIISCKKAPSKIGFF
;
A
#
# COMPACT_ATOMS: atom_id res chain seq x y z
N MET A 1 45.72 10.50 -6.69
CA MET A 1 45.08 9.32 -6.09
C MET A 1 43.57 9.47 -6.20
N LYS A 2 42.90 8.67 -7.03
CA LYS A 2 41.43 8.60 -7.02
C LYS A 2 41.04 7.70 -5.84
N LYS A 3 40.39 8.26 -4.82
CA LYS A 3 39.68 7.47 -3.81
C LYS A 3 38.42 6.95 -4.49
N THR A 4 38.42 5.68 -4.87
CA THR A 4 37.17 4.98 -5.20
C THR A 4 36.42 4.80 -3.88
N ILE A 5 35.30 5.50 -3.74
CA ILE A 5 34.36 5.27 -2.65
C ILE A 5 33.55 4.04 -3.06
N GLU A 6 33.87 2.88 -2.50
CA GLU A 6 32.99 1.72 -2.59
C GLU A 6 31.74 2.01 -1.75
N ILE A 7 30.64 2.33 -2.43
CA ILE A 7 29.35 2.42 -1.78
C ILE A 7 28.94 0.97 -1.47
N PRO A 8 28.66 0.61 -0.21
CA PRO A 8 28.20 -0.73 0.11
C PRO A 8 26.93 -1.00 -0.68
N PHE A 9 26.92 -2.09 -1.44
CA PHE A 9 25.73 -2.58 -2.11
C PHE A 9 24.78 -3.07 -1.01
N ILE A 10 23.96 -2.14 -0.49
CA ILE A 10 22.87 -2.49 0.41
C ILE A 10 22.01 -3.51 -0.31
N ASN A 11 21.69 -4.61 0.36
CA ASN A 11 20.74 -5.59 -0.14
C ASN A 11 19.33 -4.97 -0.06
N ILE A 12 18.98 -4.20 -1.09
CA ILE A 12 17.71 -3.45 -1.19
C ILE A 12 16.49 -4.34 -0.89
N ALA A 13 16.56 -5.62 -1.28
CA ALA A 13 15.46 -6.58 -1.04
C ALA A 13 15.24 -6.86 0.46
N GLU A 14 16.31 -6.98 1.25
CA GLU A 14 16.19 -7.17 2.71
C GLU A 14 15.62 -5.93 3.39
N GLU A 15 16.02 -4.74 2.95
CA GLU A 15 15.46 -3.49 3.49
C GLU A 15 13.97 -3.34 3.19
N ILE A 16 13.54 -3.66 1.98
CA ILE A 16 12.12 -3.67 1.61
C ILE A 16 11.35 -4.64 2.52
N LYS A 17 11.86 -5.85 2.74
CA LYS A 17 11.18 -6.88 3.52
C LYS A 17 11.03 -6.52 5.00
N GLU A 18 12.07 -5.97 5.60
CA GLU A 18 12.10 -5.70 7.02
C GLU A 18 11.47 -4.35 7.38
N LYS A 19 11.71 -3.32 6.57
CA LYS A 19 11.42 -1.93 6.94
C LYS A 19 10.19 -1.32 6.29
N THR A 20 9.62 -1.92 5.24
CA THR A 20 8.49 -1.31 4.52
C THR A 20 7.22 -2.16 4.61
N GLY A 21 6.07 -1.50 4.40
CA GLY A 21 4.76 -2.14 4.24
C GLY A 21 4.54 -2.72 2.84
N PHE A 22 5.46 -2.45 1.90
CA PHE A 22 5.30 -2.68 0.47
C PHE A 22 4.90 -4.10 0.11
N ILE A 23 5.49 -5.12 0.76
CA ILE A 23 5.14 -6.52 0.49
C ILE A 23 3.68 -6.80 0.83
N LEU A 24 3.19 -6.29 1.97
CA LEU A 24 1.80 -6.48 2.38
C LEU A 24 0.85 -5.74 1.44
N GLU A 25 1.16 -4.49 1.10
CA GLU A 25 0.39 -3.68 0.14
C GLU A 25 0.27 -4.40 -1.20
N HIS A 26 1.38 -4.92 -1.71
CA HIS A 26 1.41 -5.67 -2.97
C HIS A 26 0.59 -6.97 -2.89
N GLN A 27 0.69 -7.71 -1.78
CA GLN A 27 -0.09 -8.94 -1.58
C GLN A 27 -1.59 -8.65 -1.54
N VAL A 28 -2.01 -7.63 -0.80
CA VAL A 28 -3.43 -7.22 -0.71
C VAL A 28 -3.94 -6.77 -2.07
N ALA A 29 -3.20 -5.92 -2.79
CA ALA A 29 -3.54 -5.49 -4.14
C ALA A 29 -3.70 -6.67 -5.09
N THR A 30 -2.72 -7.59 -5.11
CA THR A 30 -2.75 -8.79 -5.96
C THR A 30 -3.99 -9.65 -5.69
N VAL A 31 -4.39 -9.81 -4.43
CA VAL A 31 -5.59 -10.58 -4.07
C VAL A 31 -6.84 -9.90 -4.60
N LEU A 32 -6.94 -8.57 -4.48
CA LEU A 32 -8.10 -7.80 -4.94
C LEU A 32 -8.20 -7.79 -6.47
N GLU A 33 -7.08 -7.58 -7.17
CA GLU A 33 -7.01 -7.64 -8.63
C GLU A 33 -7.43 -9.02 -9.15
N LYS A 34 -7.00 -10.10 -8.49
CA LYS A 34 -7.43 -11.48 -8.82
C LYS A 34 -8.93 -11.72 -8.65
N HIS A 35 -9.63 -10.87 -7.90
CA HIS A 35 -11.08 -10.92 -7.72
C HIS A 35 -11.78 -9.76 -8.45
N ASP A 36 -11.19 -9.28 -9.55
CA ASP A 36 -11.75 -8.27 -10.47
C ASP A 36 -12.00 -6.89 -9.84
N TRP A 37 -11.22 -6.53 -8.82
CA TRP A 37 -11.20 -5.16 -8.33
C TRP A 37 -10.17 -4.33 -9.07
N SER A 38 -10.51 -3.08 -9.37
CA SER A 38 -9.55 -2.08 -9.82
C SER A 38 -8.82 -1.49 -8.61
N VAL A 39 -7.49 -1.51 -8.63
CA VAL A 39 -6.65 -1.02 -7.53
C VAL A 39 -5.86 0.22 -7.95
N ILE A 40 -5.85 1.24 -7.10
CA ILE A 40 -5.04 2.45 -7.25
C ILE A 40 -4.13 2.55 -6.02
N HIS A 41 -2.82 2.54 -6.24
CA HIS A 41 -1.81 2.63 -5.20
C HIS A 41 -1.47 4.08 -4.81
N ASN A 42 -1.03 4.27 -3.56
CA ASN A 42 -0.26 5.42 -3.08
C ASN A 42 -0.90 6.77 -3.41
N ARG A 43 -2.17 6.94 -3.03
CA ARG A 43 -2.92 8.17 -3.28
C ARG A 43 -2.76 9.14 -2.12
N PHE A 44 -2.40 10.37 -2.43
CA PHE A 44 -2.38 11.44 -1.43
C PHE A 44 -3.73 12.14 -1.34
N TYR A 45 -4.15 12.44 -0.12
CA TYR A 45 -5.32 13.25 0.19
C TYR A 45 -5.00 14.28 1.27
N ILE A 46 -5.82 15.33 1.37
CA ILE A 46 -5.77 16.27 2.48
C ILE A 46 -6.75 15.77 3.55
N ASP A 47 -6.23 15.48 4.73
CA ASP A 47 -7.02 15.17 5.90
C ASP A 47 -7.84 16.41 6.30
N ASP A 48 -9.16 16.27 6.34
CA ASP A 48 -10.09 17.37 6.60
C ASP A 48 -10.12 17.80 8.07
N VAL A 49 -9.58 16.99 8.98
CA VAL A 49 -9.48 17.30 10.41
C VAL A 49 -8.19 18.06 10.71
N GLN A 50 -7.07 17.60 10.15
CA GLN A 50 -5.74 18.12 10.47
C GLN A 50 -5.17 19.04 9.38
N SER A 51 -5.82 19.15 8.21
CA SER A 51 -5.35 19.91 7.04
C SER A 51 -3.94 19.51 6.59
N ILE A 52 -3.55 18.26 6.81
CA ILE A 52 -2.25 17.72 6.41
C ILE A 52 -2.40 16.72 5.26
N GLN A 53 -1.36 16.63 4.43
CA GLN A 53 -1.28 15.60 3.40
C GLN A 53 -1.05 14.23 4.05
N ARG A 54 -1.90 13.27 3.71
CA ARG A 54 -1.78 11.86 4.11
C ARG A 54 -1.74 10.97 2.88
N GLU A 55 -1.10 9.82 3.03
CA GLU A 55 -1.09 8.76 2.03
C GLU A 55 -2.14 7.71 2.39
N MET A 56 -2.88 7.26 1.38
CA MET A 56 -3.66 6.04 1.38
C MET A 56 -2.89 4.98 0.60
N ASP A 57 -2.67 3.84 1.24
CA ASP A 57 -1.90 2.75 0.64
C ASP A 57 -2.64 2.22 -0.61
N LEU A 58 -3.93 1.90 -0.49
CA LEU A 58 -4.75 1.44 -1.62
C LEU A 58 -6.14 2.10 -1.62
N LEU A 59 -6.56 2.59 -2.79
CA LEU A 59 -7.96 2.87 -3.14
C LEU A 59 -8.42 1.81 -4.14
N VAL A 60 -9.43 1.04 -3.77
CA VAL A 60 -9.88 -0.11 -4.54
C VAL A 60 -11.34 0.05 -4.87
N TYR A 61 -11.76 -0.28 -6.09
CA TYR A 61 -13.16 -0.18 -6.47
C TYR A 61 -13.60 -1.27 -7.45
N LYS A 62 -14.89 -1.59 -7.40
CA LYS A 62 -15.58 -2.43 -8.38
C LYS A 62 -16.82 -1.69 -8.84
N ALA A 63 -16.92 -1.51 -10.16
CA ALA A 63 -18.05 -0.86 -10.81
C ALA A 63 -19.00 -1.94 -11.33
N ASN A 64 -20.28 -1.80 -11.03
CA ASN A 64 -21.33 -2.66 -11.59
C ASN A 64 -22.44 -1.77 -12.13
N GLU A 65 -22.97 -2.11 -13.28
CA GLU A 65 -24.17 -1.46 -13.82
C GLU A 65 -25.40 -2.13 -13.21
N VAL A 66 -26.30 -1.34 -12.63
CA VAL A 66 -27.61 -1.79 -12.15
C VAL A 66 -28.65 -0.93 -12.85
N ASP A 67 -29.48 -1.57 -13.67
CA ASP A 67 -30.37 -0.94 -14.64
C ASP A 67 -29.64 -0.01 -15.62
N THR A 68 -29.57 1.28 -15.29
CA THR A 68 -28.90 2.35 -16.08
C THR A 68 -27.97 3.22 -15.22
N VAL A 69 -27.66 2.76 -14.01
CA VAL A 69 -26.84 3.47 -13.03
C VAL A 69 -25.58 2.67 -12.76
N MET A 70 -24.43 3.34 -12.87
CA MET A 70 -23.14 2.77 -12.46
C MET A 70 -23.00 2.86 -10.94
N VAL A 71 -22.98 1.72 -10.28
CA VAL A 71 -22.76 1.58 -8.84
C VAL A 71 -21.30 1.21 -8.58
N TYR A 72 -20.61 2.06 -7.85
CA TYR A 72 -19.22 1.83 -7.46
C TYR A 72 -19.18 1.39 -6.00
N THR A 73 -18.69 0.18 -5.75
CA THR A 73 -18.26 -0.22 -4.40
C THR A 73 -16.79 0.13 -4.26
N ALA A 74 -16.42 0.88 -3.22
CA ALA A 74 -15.05 1.29 -2.97
C ALA A 74 -14.56 0.82 -1.59
N LEU A 75 -13.29 0.44 -1.51
CA LEU A 75 -12.56 0.12 -0.30
C LEU A 75 -11.37 1.07 -0.19
N ILE A 76 -11.23 1.72 0.96
CA ILE A 76 -10.06 2.51 1.32
C ILE A 76 -9.26 1.69 2.33
N ILE A 77 -8.04 1.30 1.96
CA ILE A 77 -7.26 0.33 2.73
C ILE A 77 -5.95 0.99 3.14
N SER A 78 -5.62 0.88 4.43
CA SER A 78 -4.25 1.08 4.91
C SER A 78 -3.68 -0.23 5.43
N CYS A 79 -2.51 -0.60 4.92
CA CYS A 79 -1.77 -1.79 5.30
C CYS A 79 -0.84 -1.47 6.48
N LYS A 80 -1.03 -2.16 7.61
CA LYS A 80 -0.15 -2.04 8.78
C LYS A 80 0.46 -3.40 9.09
N LYS A 81 1.78 -3.50 8.98
CA LYS A 81 2.53 -4.67 9.46
C LYS A 81 2.46 -4.68 10.99
N ALA A 82 1.93 -5.74 11.57
CA ALA A 82 2.00 -5.92 13.02
C ALA A 82 3.46 -6.14 13.43
N PRO A 83 3.92 -5.58 14.56
CA PRO A 83 5.20 -5.95 15.12
C PRO A 83 5.21 -7.45 15.44
N SER A 84 6.33 -8.13 15.22
CA SER A 84 6.52 -9.58 15.41
C SER A 84 6.48 -10.03 16.89
N LYS A 85 5.78 -9.29 17.77
CA LYS A 85 5.52 -9.69 19.15
C LYS A 85 4.06 -10.09 19.32
N ILE A 86 3.83 -11.40 19.31
CA ILE A 86 2.73 -11.99 20.09
C ILE A 86 3.14 -11.83 21.55
N GLY A 87 2.70 -10.75 22.18
CA GLY A 87 2.73 -10.64 23.64
C GLY A 87 1.61 -11.53 24.18
N PHE A 88 1.96 -12.68 24.75
CA PHE A 88 1.10 -13.33 25.72
C PHE A 88 1.05 -12.40 26.94
N PHE A 89 -0.10 -11.76 27.16
CA PHE A 89 -0.49 -11.21 28.45
C PHE A 89 -1.28 -12.26 29.23
#